data_AF-A0A0D1YAE7-F1
#
_entry.id   AF-A0A0D1YAE7-F1
#
_cell.length_a   1.000
_cell.length_b   1.000
_cell.length_c   1.000
_cell.angle_alpha   90.00
_cell.angle_beta   90.00
_cell.angle_gamma   90.00
#
_symmetry.space_group_name_H-M   'P 1'
#
loop_
_entity.id
_entity.type
_entity.pdbx_description
1 polymer ?
#
loop_
_entity_poly.entity_id
_entity_poly.type
_entity_poly.pdbx_seq_one_letter_code
_entity_poly.pdbx_strand_id
1 'polypeptide(L)'
;MTDVSSVPAQRSIESICTIGGTKIPSIPPIPPDSVPNLESIRRVYDIAFAPGLDKLLESGSAKWFGREGFPLLSADRTRLGSLLAYLTLVSNHSDATNENATLASQEARVTWGLLELCIHPEHDGGEEADKLARRCRALSAILTGEPFSSPTTSIADFVHQDEVEPELKASALEKQLSGRSEDFWKLVEAAAASQVVPGQGISPAEVRQCRPLLDGMENRDIIYSIMLLGSRTSGNGDLTSERELAKRFLESQANGRATNQVFATISGMALRAFAL
;
A
#
# COMPACT_ATOMS: atom_id res chain seq x y z
N MET A 1 -13.45 35.91 -7.18
CA MET A 1 -12.40 35.36 -8.08
C MET A 1 -11.18 35.11 -7.21
N THR A 2 -10.54 33.96 -7.45
CA THR A 2 -9.36 33.39 -6.76
C THR A 2 -9.56 32.95 -5.32
N ASP A 3 -9.87 31.67 -5.14
CA ASP A 3 -8.93 30.83 -4.40
C ASP A 3 -8.58 29.65 -5.32
N VAL A 4 -7.32 29.64 -5.75
CA VAL A 4 -6.74 28.61 -6.59
C VAL A 4 -6.62 27.38 -5.72
N SER A 5 -7.32 26.29 -6.09
CA SER A 5 -7.20 24.98 -5.44
C SER A 5 -5.73 24.70 -5.12
N SER A 6 -5.37 24.79 -3.84
CA SER A 6 -4.01 24.56 -3.39
C SER A 6 -3.70 23.09 -3.64
N VAL A 7 -2.76 22.87 -4.54
CA VAL A 7 -2.14 21.57 -4.77
C VAL A 7 -1.61 21.06 -3.43
N PRO A 8 -1.87 19.80 -3.01
CA PRO A 8 -1.31 19.31 -1.76
C PRO A 8 0.21 19.33 -1.87
N ALA A 9 0.88 20.00 -0.92
CA ALA A 9 2.33 19.97 -0.80
C ALA A 9 2.85 18.52 -0.74
N GLN A 10 4.12 18.31 -1.13
CA GLN A 10 4.82 17.05 -0.89
C GLN A 10 4.56 16.59 0.55
N ARG A 11 4.14 15.33 0.69
CA ARG A 11 3.73 14.76 1.98
C ARG A 11 4.51 13.49 2.22
N SER A 12 5.05 13.32 3.42
CA SER A 12 5.68 12.06 3.80
C SER A 12 4.62 11.02 4.12
N ILE A 13 4.93 9.73 3.93
CA ILE A 13 4.03 8.66 4.39
C ILE A 13 3.74 8.80 5.89
N GLU A 14 4.73 9.18 6.70
CA GLU A 14 4.56 9.42 8.12
C GLU A 14 3.48 10.47 8.42
N SER A 15 3.43 11.56 7.63
CA SER A 15 2.38 12.56 7.74
C SER A 15 1.00 12.01 7.34
N ILE A 16 0.92 11.19 6.28
CA ILE A 16 -0.33 10.53 5.83
C ILE A 16 -0.84 9.55 6.89
N CYS A 17 0.06 8.86 7.60
CA CYS A 17 -0.31 7.92 8.65
C CYS A 17 -0.80 8.61 9.93
N THR A 18 -0.65 9.94 10.06
CA THR A 18 -0.93 10.66 11.30
C THR A 18 -2.19 11.51 11.18
N ILE A 19 -3.19 11.24 12.00
CA ILE A 19 -4.35 12.12 12.13
C ILE A 19 -3.96 13.35 12.95
N GLY A 20 -4.26 14.55 12.43
CA GLY A 20 -3.92 15.82 13.08
C GLY A 20 -4.40 15.91 14.53
N GLY A 21 -3.57 16.45 15.41
CA GLY A 21 -3.89 16.59 16.85
C GLY A 21 -3.70 15.33 17.69
N THR A 22 -3.27 14.21 17.09
CA THR A 22 -2.99 12.97 17.85
C THR A 22 -1.58 12.99 18.44
N LYS A 23 -1.45 12.42 19.65
CA LYS A 23 -0.14 12.08 20.22
C LYS A 23 0.17 10.65 19.83
N ILE A 24 1.15 10.47 18.95
CA ILE A 24 1.62 9.13 18.62
C ILE A 24 2.39 8.58 19.82
N PRO A 25 2.07 7.38 20.32
CA PRO A 25 2.85 6.75 21.37
C PRO A 25 4.27 6.50 20.87
N SER A 26 5.27 6.86 21.68
CA SER A 26 6.64 6.42 21.41
C SER A 26 6.66 4.89 21.38
N ILE A 27 7.27 4.30 20.34
CA ILE A 27 7.46 2.85 20.28
C ILE A 27 8.51 2.50 21.34
N PRO A 28 8.15 1.80 22.43
CA PRO A 28 9.14 1.44 23.42
C PRO A 28 10.14 0.47 22.78
N PRO A 29 11.46 0.69 22.92
CA PRO A 29 12.45 -0.22 22.39
C PRO A 29 12.27 -1.58 23.07
N ILE A 30 12.20 -2.65 22.27
CA ILE A 30 12.19 -4.01 22.82
C ILE A 30 13.56 -4.22 23.47
N PRO A 31 13.65 -4.53 24.79
CA PRO A 31 14.93 -4.77 25.44
C PRO A 31 15.69 -5.93 24.76
N PRO A 32 17.03 -5.87 24.61
CA PRO A 32 17.81 -6.91 23.93
C PRO A 32 17.53 -8.32 24.44
N ASP A 33 17.34 -8.45 25.76
CA ASP A 33 17.09 -9.72 26.45
C ASP A 33 15.61 -10.13 26.49
N SER A 34 14.71 -9.27 26.00
CA SER A 34 13.29 -9.57 25.92
C SER A 34 13.00 -10.34 24.64
N VAL A 35 12.45 -11.55 24.78
CA VAL A 35 11.90 -12.33 23.69
C VAL A 35 10.39 -12.06 23.64
N PRO A 36 9.90 -11.22 22.72
CA PRO A 36 8.47 -11.01 22.56
C PRO A 36 7.78 -12.35 22.21
N ASN A 37 6.50 -12.50 22.56
CA ASN A 37 5.74 -13.70 22.21
C ASN A 37 5.46 -13.73 20.70
N LEU A 38 6.45 -14.21 19.94
CA LEU A 38 6.42 -14.24 18.48
C LEU A 38 5.27 -15.10 17.92
N GLU A 39 4.83 -16.14 18.63
CA GLU A 39 3.73 -16.98 18.17
C GLU A 39 2.40 -16.22 18.16
N SER A 40 2.10 -15.48 19.23
CA SER A 40 0.90 -14.65 19.31
C SER A 40 0.93 -13.53 18.27
N ILE A 41 2.08 -12.89 18.09
CA ILE A 41 2.26 -11.81 17.10
C ILE A 41 2.10 -12.37 15.69
N ARG A 42 2.70 -13.54 15.40
CA ARG A 42 2.56 -14.24 14.13
C ARG A 42 1.11 -14.53 13.81
N ARG A 43 0.35 -15.03 14.77
CA ARG A 43 -1.07 -15.33 14.57
C ARG A 43 -1.85 -14.08 14.15
N VAL A 44 -1.60 -12.93 14.79
CA VAL A 44 -2.25 -11.67 14.39
C VAL A 44 -1.78 -11.23 13.00
N TYR A 45 -0.48 -11.31 12.70
CA TYR A 45 0.07 -11.00 11.38
C TYR A 45 -0.58 -11.84 10.28
N ASP A 46 -0.60 -13.17 10.44
CA ASP A 46 -1.10 -14.14 9.47
C ASP A 46 -2.62 -13.99 9.22
N ILE A 47 -3.38 -13.52 10.22
CA ILE A 47 -4.85 -13.37 10.12
C ILE A 47 -5.23 -11.97 9.62
N ALA A 48 -4.69 -10.91 10.25
CA ALA A 48 -5.17 -9.55 10.05
C ALA A 48 -4.45 -8.81 8.92
N PHE A 49 -3.17 -9.14 8.67
CA PHE A 49 -2.33 -8.34 7.78
C PHE A 49 -1.92 -9.10 6.51
N ALA A 50 -1.25 -10.24 6.63
CA ALA A 50 -0.64 -10.93 5.49
C ALA A 50 -1.62 -11.16 4.31
N PRO A 51 -2.86 -11.64 4.51
CA PRO A 51 -3.80 -11.84 3.40
C PRO A 51 -4.20 -10.54 2.71
N GLY A 52 -4.32 -9.44 3.47
CA GLY A 52 -4.64 -8.11 2.94
C GLY A 52 -3.46 -7.51 2.17
N LEU A 53 -2.23 -7.68 2.66
CA LEU A 53 -0.99 -7.24 2.00
C LEU A 53 -0.77 -7.98 0.67
N ASP A 54 -0.91 -9.31 0.70
CA ASP A 54 -0.80 -10.17 -0.49
C ASP A 54 -1.83 -9.81 -1.55
N LYS A 55 -3.09 -9.56 -1.15
CA LYS A 55 -4.13 -9.11 -2.07
C LYS A 55 -3.90 -7.69 -2.59
N LEU A 56 -3.45 -6.77 -1.74
CA LEU A 56 -3.25 -5.37 -2.13
C LEU A 56 -2.22 -5.26 -3.25
N LEU A 57 -1.05 -5.92 -3.08
CA LEU A 57 0.05 -5.88 -4.05
C LEU A 57 0.01 -7.01 -5.09
N GLU A 58 -1.04 -7.84 -5.07
CA GLU A 58 -1.25 -8.98 -5.96
C GLU A 58 -0.03 -9.92 -6.05
N SER A 59 0.43 -10.44 -4.90
CA SER A 59 1.52 -11.44 -4.82
C SER A 59 1.13 -12.83 -5.35
N GLY A 60 -0.05 -12.94 -5.98
CA GLY A 60 -0.52 -14.13 -6.68
C GLY A 60 -0.57 -15.39 -5.81
N SER A 61 -0.21 -16.52 -6.42
CA SER A 61 -0.13 -17.81 -5.74
C SER A 61 1.04 -17.90 -4.76
N ALA A 62 2.06 -17.04 -4.92
CA ALA A 62 3.24 -17.04 -4.08
C ALA A 62 2.91 -16.63 -2.63
N LYS A 63 1.90 -15.76 -2.42
CA LYS A 63 1.50 -15.26 -1.09
C LYS A 63 2.72 -14.81 -0.28
N TRP A 64 3.51 -13.95 -0.91
CA TRP A 64 4.84 -13.58 -0.44
C TRP A 64 4.84 -13.05 1.00
N PHE A 65 3.89 -12.21 1.38
CA PHE A 65 3.81 -11.70 2.76
C PHE A 65 3.49 -12.80 3.76
N GLY A 66 2.59 -13.73 3.42
CA GLY A 66 2.31 -14.90 4.25
C GLY A 66 3.50 -15.86 4.43
N ARG A 67 4.46 -15.87 3.51
CA ARG A 67 5.65 -16.74 3.57
C ARG A 67 6.88 -16.05 4.16
N GLU A 68 7.25 -14.93 3.58
CA GLU A 68 8.52 -14.23 3.85
C GLU A 68 8.35 -13.03 4.79
N GLY A 69 7.13 -12.48 4.88
CA GLY A 69 6.88 -11.24 5.61
C GLY A 69 7.05 -11.36 7.13
N PHE A 70 6.57 -12.44 7.76
CA PHE A 70 6.76 -12.60 9.21
C PHE A 70 8.23 -12.84 9.61
N PRO A 71 9.01 -13.71 8.93
CA PRO A 71 10.45 -13.81 9.16
C PRO A 71 11.16 -12.45 9.14
N LEU A 72 10.89 -11.63 8.12
CA LEU A 72 11.44 -10.27 8.00
C LEU A 72 10.99 -9.35 9.13
N LEU A 73 9.70 -9.36 9.46
CA LEU A 73 9.16 -8.59 10.58
C LEU A 73 9.82 -8.96 11.92
N SER A 74 10.05 -10.26 12.15
CA SER A 74 10.64 -10.76 13.39
C SER A 74 12.13 -10.41 13.52
N ALA A 75 12.82 -10.21 12.39
CA ALA A 75 14.21 -9.77 12.35
C ALA A 75 14.35 -8.25 12.57
N ASP A 76 13.37 -7.44 12.16
CA ASP A 76 13.36 -5.99 12.37
C ASP A 76 12.69 -5.61 13.71
N ARG A 77 13.53 -5.35 14.73
CA ARG A 77 13.07 -4.97 16.07
C ARG A 77 12.26 -3.67 16.09
N THR A 78 12.48 -2.76 15.15
CA THR A 78 11.75 -1.48 15.08
C THR A 78 10.33 -1.73 14.60
N ARG A 79 10.16 -2.48 13.50
CA ARG A 79 8.84 -2.85 12.97
C ARG A 79 8.08 -3.75 13.92
N LEU A 80 8.77 -4.72 14.54
CA LEU A 80 8.18 -5.58 15.56
C LEU A 80 7.69 -4.78 16.76
N GLY A 81 8.47 -3.79 17.22
CA GLY A 81 8.07 -2.87 18.29
C GLY A 81 6.84 -2.05 17.92
N SER A 82 6.77 -1.58 16.67
CA SER A 82 5.61 -0.83 16.15
C SER A 82 4.33 -1.68 16.17
N LEU A 83 4.40 -2.94 15.75
CA LEU A 83 3.28 -3.88 15.82
C LEU A 83 2.88 -4.17 17.27
N LEU A 84 3.84 -4.37 18.18
CA LEU A 84 3.54 -4.56 19.61
C LEU A 84 2.84 -3.35 20.23
N ALA A 85 3.28 -2.13 19.89
CA ALA A 85 2.62 -0.91 20.34
C ALA A 85 1.17 -0.84 19.84
N TYR A 86 0.94 -1.20 18.57
CA TYR A 86 -0.42 -1.31 18.00
C TYR A 86 -1.28 -2.34 18.76
N LEU A 87 -0.78 -3.56 18.97
CA LEU A 87 -1.52 -4.61 19.68
C LEU A 87 -1.85 -4.21 21.13
N THR A 88 -0.95 -3.47 21.78
CA THR A 88 -1.18 -2.91 23.11
C THR A 88 -2.31 -1.87 23.09
N LEU A 89 -2.33 -0.99 22.08
CA LEU A 89 -3.43 -0.03 21.90
C LEU A 89 -4.75 -0.73 21.64
N VAL A 90 -4.79 -1.75 20.76
CA VAL A 90 -6.01 -2.54 20.49
C VAL A 90 -6.54 -3.16 21.79
N SER A 91 -5.65 -3.78 22.58
CA SER A 91 -6.01 -4.43 23.84
C SER A 91 -6.57 -3.43 24.88
N ASN A 92 -6.04 -2.20 24.90
CA ASN A 92 -6.48 -1.16 25.82
C ASN A 92 -7.76 -0.43 25.38
N HIS A 93 -8.22 -0.63 24.13
CA HIS A 93 -9.38 0.06 23.55
C HIS A 93 -10.49 -0.89 23.09
N SER A 94 -10.58 -2.10 23.69
CA SER A 94 -11.61 -3.09 23.34
C SER A 94 -13.06 -2.58 23.49
N ASP A 95 -13.28 -1.55 24.31
CA ASP A 95 -14.61 -1.10 24.74
C ASP A 95 -15.00 0.30 24.23
N ALA A 96 -14.14 0.97 23.44
CA ALA A 96 -14.39 2.35 23.00
C ALA A 96 -15.28 2.41 21.75
N THR A 97 -16.47 3.01 21.88
CA THR A 97 -17.42 3.26 20.77
C THR A 97 -17.03 4.40 19.84
N ASN A 98 -15.91 5.09 20.10
CA ASN A 98 -15.45 6.25 19.32
C ASN A 98 -14.22 5.89 18.48
N GLU A 99 -14.15 6.47 17.28
CA GLU A 99 -12.96 6.46 16.43
C GLU A 99 -11.75 6.98 17.21
N ASN A 100 -10.85 6.07 17.58
CA ASN A 100 -9.62 6.43 18.27
C ASN A 100 -8.57 6.84 17.23
N ALA A 101 -8.42 8.14 17.02
CA ALA A 101 -7.47 8.69 16.07
C ALA A 101 -6.01 8.25 16.34
N THR A 102 -5.64 7.99 17.60
CA THR A 102 -4.32 7.43 17.95
C THR A 102 -4.18 5.99 17.48
N LEU A 103 -5.21 5.16 17.70
CA LEU A 103 -5.23 3.78 17.23
C LEU A 103 -5.18 3.72 15.71
N ALA A 104 -6.03 4.49 15.02
CA ALA A 104 -6.07 4.56 13.56
C ALA A 104 -4.75 5.07 12.95
N SER A 105 -4.08 6.02 13.62
CA SER A 105 -2.76 6.49 13.18
C SER A 105 -1.68 5.42 13.35
N GLN A 106 -1.70 4.69 14.48
CA GLN A 106 -0.75 3.60 14.72
C GLN A 106 -1.00 2.42 13.78
N GLU A 107 -2.26 2.11 13.49
CA GLU A 107 -2.65 1.10 12.52
C GLU A 107 -2.15 1.41 11.11
N ALA A 108 -2.26 2.67 10.68
CA ALA A 108 -1.73 3.13 9.39
C ALA A 108 -0.20 2.95 9.31
N ARG A 109 0.51 3.33 10.37
CA ARG A 109 1.98 3.15 10.46
C ARG A 109 2.38 1.68 10.40
N VAL A 110 1.70 0.82 11.14
CA VAL A 110 1.97 -0.62 11.13
C VAL A 110 1.65 -1.20 9.77
N THR A 111 0.47 -0.92 9.21
CA THR A 111 0.07 -1.45 7.89
C THR A 111 1.06 -1.05 6.80
N TRP A 112 1.45 0.22 6.76
CA TRP A 112 2.46 0.69 5.80
C TRP A 112 3.84 0.10 6.07
N GLY A 113 4.27 0.08 7.34
CA GLY A 113 5.52 -0.56 7.74
C GLY A 113 5.56 -2.07 7.45
N LEU A 114 4.42 -2.75 7.35
CA LEU A 114 4.36 -4.13 6.90
C LEU A 114 4.39 -4.25 5.37
N LEU A 115 3.77 -3.33 4.63
CA LEU A 115 3.88 -3.27 3.16
C LEU A 115 5.33 -3.10 2.72
N GLU A 116 6.09 -2.23 3.39
CA GLU A 116 7.49 -1.95 3.05
C GLU A 116 8.45 -3.12 3.34
N LEU A 117 7.98 -4.25 3.92
CA LEU A 117 8.84 -5.42 4.10
C LEU A 117 9.35 -5.96 2.76
N CYS A 118 8.58 -5.78 1.68
CA CYS A 118 9.03 -6.13 0.33
C CYS A 118 10.11 -5.19 -0.23
N ILE A 119 10.37 -4.03 0.40
CA ILE A 119 11.39 -3.05 -0.02
C ILE A 119 12.71 -3.27 0.75
N HIS A 120 13.05 -4.52 1.10
CA HIS A 120 14.27 -4.81 1.86
C HIS A 120 15.49 -5.05 0.95
N PRO A 121 16.59 -4.29 1.12
CA PRO A 121 17.79 -4.41 0.28
C PRO A 121 18.70 -5.59 0.64
N GLU A 122 18.54 -6.20 1.82
CA GLU A 122 19.43 -7.26 2.32
C GLU A 122 18.96 -8.68 1.97
N HIS A 123 17.77 -8.83 1.41
CA HIS A 123 17.23 -10.12 1.04
C HIS A 123 17.32 -10.31 -0.47
N ASP A 124 17.94 -11.40 -0.90
CA ASP A 124 17.82 -11.92 -2.27
C ASP A 124 16.42 -12.51 -2.45
N GLY A 125 15.40 -11.65 -2.34
CA GLY A 125 13.98 -12.03 -2.28
C GLY A 125 13.42 -12.55 -3.61
N GLY A 126 14.28 -12.70 -4.62
CA GLY A 126 13.94 -13.10 -5.97
C GLY A 126 13.10 -12.06 -6.71
N GLU A 127 12.76 -12.40 -7.96
CA GLU A 127 11.98 -11.56 -8.87
C GLU A 127 10.64 -11.11 -8.27
N GLU A 128 9.99 -11.97 -7.48
CA GLU A 128 8.72 -11.66 -6.83
C GLU A 128 8.84 -10.55 -5.79
N ALA A 129 9.89 -10.54 -4.95
CA ALA A 129 10.11 -9.46 -4.00
C ALA A 129 10.39 -8.13 -4.71
N ASP A 130 11.22 -8.15 -5.76
CA ASP A 130 11.53 -6.97 -6.58
C ASP A 130 10.26 -6.39 -7.21
N LYS A 131 9.40 -7.26 -7.75
CA LYS A 131 8.09 -6.87 -8.31
C LYS A 131 7.21 -6.21 -7.25
N LEU A 132 7.05 -6.83 -6.08
CA LEU A 132 6.25 -6.27 -4.99
C LEU A 132 6.83 -4.94 -4.49
N ALA A 133 8.16 -4.82 -4.43
CA ALA A 133 8.84 -3.59 -4.06
C ALA A 133 8.53 -2.45 -5.05
N ARG A 134 8.54 -2.71 -6.36
CA ARG A 134 8.15 -1.71 -7.38
C ARG A 134 6.69 -1.27 -7.22
N ARG A 135 5.77 -2.22 -7.03
CA ARG A 135 4.35 -1.96 -6.79
C ARG A 135 4.12 -1.11 -5.53
N CYS A 136 4.80 -1.45 -4.44
CA CYS A 136 4.75 -0.68 -3.19
C CYS A 136 5.31 0.75 -3.37
N ARG A 137 6.44 0.90 -4.09
CA ARG A 137 7.02 2.22 -4.40
C ARG A 137 6.11 3.06 -5.31
N ALA A 138 5.43 2.46 -6.28
CA ALA A 138 4.49 3.16 -7.16
C ALA A 138 3.32 3.71 -6.36
N LEU A 139 2.73 2.89 -5.48
CA LEU A 139 1.67 3.32 -4.56
C LEU A 139 2.17 4.44 -3.62
N SER A 140 3.39 4.32 -3.10
CA SER A 140 4.02 5.36 -2.28
C SER A 140 4.12 6.68 -3.05
N ALA A 141 4.66 6.67 -4.26
CA ALA A 141 4.84 7.87 -5.09
C ALA A 141 3.50 8.58 -5.38
N ILE A 142 2.46 7.80 -5.70
CA ILE A 142 1.11 8.33 -5.90
C ILE A 142 0.60 9.00 -4.62
N LEU A 143 0.74 8.33 -3.46
CA LEU A 143 0.27 8.84 -2.18
C LEU A 143 1.06 10.06 -1.67
N THR A 144 2.36 10.14 -1.93
CA THR A 144 3.23 11.20 -1.37
C THR A 144 3.39 12.41 -2.29
N GLY A 145 3.15 12.23 -3.59
CA GLY A 145 3.53 13.24 -4.57
C GLY A 145 5.02 13.26 -4.89
N GLU A 146 5.81 12.29 -4.38
CA GLU A 146 7.24 12.15 -4.68
C GLU A 146 7.47 11.49 -6.04
N PRO A 147 8.56 11.84 -6.77
CA PRO A 147 8.88 11.18 -8.03
C PRO A 147 9.06 9.67 -7.86
N PHE A 148 8.43 8.90 -8.73
CA PHE A 148 8.64 7.46 -8.78
C PHE A 148 10.00 7.16 -9.40
N SER A 149 10.90 6.59 -8.59
CA SER A 149 12.16 6.02 -9.07
C SER A 149 12.03 4.50 -9.04
N SER A 150 11.84 3.90 -10.21
CA SER A 150 12.09 2.47 -10.37
C SER A 150 13.61 2.31 -10.45
N PRO A 151 14.26 1.54 -9.56
CA PRO A 151 15.62 1.09 -9.83
C PRO A 151 15.59 0.46 -11.22
N THR A 152 16.32 1.09 -12.15
CA THR A 152 16.43 0.63 -13.52
C THR A 152 16.83 -0.83 -13.48
N THR A 153 15.97 -1.69 -14.05
CA THR A 153 16.25 -3.04 -14.52
C THR A 153 17.23 -3.82 -13.64
N SER A 154 16.70 -4.64 -12.72
CA SER A 154 17.54 -5.57 -11.93
C SER A 154 18.50 -6.30 -12.87
N ILE A 155 19.78 -6.37 -12.51
CA ILE A 155 20.83 -7.08 -13.26
C ILE A 155 20.42 -8.54 -13.58
N ALA A 156 19.45 -9.09 -12.84
CA ALA A 156 18.78 -10.36 -13.11
C ALA A 156 18.19 -10.48 -14.53
N ASP A 157 17.70 -9.39 -15.13
CA ASP A 157 17.17 -9.38 -16.51
C ASP A 157 18.25 -9.70 -17.57
N PHE A 158 19.54 -9.58 -17.22
CA PHE A 158 20.66 -9.93 -18.09
C PHE A 158 21.23 -11.33 -17.87
N VAL A 159 20.83 -12.05 -16.81
CA VAL A 159 21.48 -13.30 -16.39
C VAL A 159 20.60 -14.55 -16.59
N HIS A 160 19.27 -14.42 -16.65
CA HIS A 160 18.40 -15.59 -16.79
C HIS A 160 17.83 -15.74 -18.19
N GLN A 161 18.68 -16.16 -19.14
CA GLN A 161 18.22 -16.67 -20.44
C GLN A 161 18.13 -18.20 -20.50
N ASP A 162 18.54 -18.97 -19.48
CA ASP A 162 18.74 -20.43 -19.65
C ASP A 162 18.31 -21.36 -18.50
N GLU A 163 17.52 -20.93 -17.51
CA GLU A 163 16.97 -21.86 -16.51
C GLU A 163 15.44 -21.95 -16.60
N VAL A 164 14.98 -22.95 -17.37
CA VAL A 164 13.58 -23.36 -17.42
C VAL A 164 13.26 -24.10 -16.12
N GLU A 165 12.82 -23.37 -15.10
CA GLU A 165 12.16 -23.96 -13.94
C GLU A 165 10.92 -24.75 -14.42
N PRO A 166 10.55 -25.89 -13.78
CA PRO A 166 9.42 -26.66 -14.23
C PRO A 166 8.15 -25.86 -13.94
N GLU A 167 7.55 -25.28 -14.99
CA GLU A 167 6.26 -24.59 -14.91
C GLU A 167 5.26 -25.50 -14.18
N LEU A 168 4.94 -25.14 -12.94
CA LEU A 168 3.71 -25.60 -12.31
C LEU A 168 2.60 -25.35 -13.32
N LYS A 169 1.79 -26.38 -13.62
CA LYS A 169 0.72 -26.32 -14.63
C LYS A 169 -0.38 -25.35 -14.20
N ALA A 170 -0.09 -24.05 -14.26
CA ALA A 170 -1.07 -22.99 -14.10
C ALA A 170 -2.09 -23.15 -15.23
N SER A 171 -3.36 -23.14 -14.85
CA SER A 171 -4.47 -23.14 -15.79
C SER A 171 -4.37 -21.93 -16.73
N ALA A 172 -4.97 -22.04 -17.92
CA ALA A 172 -5.04 -20.92 -18.85
C ALA A 172 -5.71 -19.68 -18.21
N LEU A 173 -6.66 -19.90 -17.31
CA LEU A 173 -7.30 -18.84 -16.53
C LEU A 173 -6.33 -18.15 -15.57
N GLU A 174 -5.50 -18.90 -14.84
CA GLU A 174 -4.49 -18.32 -13.94
C GLU A 174 -3.46 -17.52 -14.72
N LYS A 175 -2.97 -18.03 -15.86
CA LYS A 175 -2.06 -17.29 -16.75
C LYS A 175 -2.70 -15.99 -17.26
N GLN A 176 -3.98 -16.02 -17.63
CA GLN A 176 -4.72 -14.83 -18.04
C GLN A 176 -4.87 -13.81 -16.90
N LEU A 177 -5.23 -14.26 -15.70
CA LEU A 177 -5.39 -13.38 -14.52
C LEU A 177 -4.05 -12.74 -14.13
N SER A 178 -2.96 -13.52 -14.15
CA SER A 178 -1.61 -13.01 -13.92
C SER A 178 -1.22 -11.97 -14.97
N GLY A 179 -1.48 -12.22 -16.26
CA GLY A 179 -1.20 -11.25 -17.32
C GLY A 179 -1.94 -9.92 -17.10
N ARG A 180 -3.23 -9.98 -16.73
CA ARG A 180 -4.03 -8.79 -16.42
C ARG A 180 -3.55 -8.05 -15.16
N SER A 181 -3.06 -8.79 -14.16
CA SER A 181 -2.39 -8.21 -12.98
C SER A 181 -1.16 -7.40 -13.39
N GLU A 182 -0.28 -7.98 -14.23
CA GLU A 182 0.92 -7.29 -14.69
C GLU A 182 0.58 -6.07 -15.54
N ASP A 183 -0.42 -6.16 -16.43
CA ASP A 183 -0.86 -5.02 -17.23
C ASP A 183 -1.43 -3.89 -16.37
N PHE A 184 -2.20 -4.22 -15.33
CA PHE A 184 -2.71 -3.22 -14.38
C PHE A 184 -1.57 -2.51 -13.67
N TRP A 185 -0.62 -3.26 -13.11
CA TRP A 185 0.50 -2.69 -12.37
C TRP A 185 1.48 -1.90 -13.24
N LYS A 186 1.69 -2.29 -14.50
CA LYS A 186 2.44 -1.47 -15.46
C LYS A 186 1.81 -0.10 -15.66
N LEU A 187 0.48 -0.02 -15.72
CA LEU A 187 -0.21 1.27 -15.83
C LEU A 187 -0.15 2.08 -14.53
N VAL A 188 -0.20 1.43 -13.36
CA VAL A 188 0.00 2.09 -12.05
C VAL A 188 1.42 2.67 -11.95
N GLU A 189 2.44 1.92 -12.37
CA GLU A 189 3.83 2.38 -12.42
C GLU A 189 4.02 3.53 -13.41
N ALA A 190 3.41 3.45 -14.60
CA ALA A 190 3.41 4.55 -15.56
C ALA A 190 2.75 5.81 -14.99
N ALA A 191 1.58 5.64 -14.33
CA ALA A 191 0.88 6.71 -13.65
C ALA A 191 1.77 7.38 -12.60
N ALA A 192 2.45 6.60 -11.76
CA ALA A 192 3.41 7.10 -10.78
C ALA A 192 4.60 7.82 -11.43
N ALA A 193 5.13 7.30 -12.54
CA ALA A 193 6.25 7.89 -13.28
C ALA A 193 5.91 9.22 -13.97
N SER A 194 4.64 9.48 -14.30
CA SER A 194 4.23 10.76 -14.90
C SER A 194 4.29 11.96 -13.95
N GLN A 195 4.52 11.70 -12.66
CA GLN A 195 4.73 12.71 -11.65
C GLN A 195 6.15 13.29 -11.71
N VAL A 196 6.41 14.07 -12.77
CA VAL A 196 7.73 14.66 -13.04
C VAL A 196 8.06 15.79 -12.06
N VAL A 197 7.05 16.59 -11.69
CA VAL A 197 7.19 17.68 -10.74
C VAL A 197 6.50 17.27 -9.45
N PRO A 198 7.20 17.26 -8.30
CA PRO A 198 6.62 16.83 -7.05
C PRO A 198 5.35 17.61 -6.70
N GLY A 199 4.35 16.88 -6.21
CA GLY A 199 3.05 17.45 -5.83
C GLY A 199 2.12 17.80 -6.99
N GLN A 200 2.57 17.88 -8.25
CA GLN A 200 1.65 18.19 -9.36
C GLN A 200 0.58 17.10 -9.53
N GLY A 201 0.85 15.87 -9.12
CA GLY A 201 -0.04 14.72 -9.30
C GLY A 201 0.16 14.02 -10.64
N ILE A 202 -0.54 12.89 -10.80
CA ILE A 202 -0.34 11.95 -11.90
C ILE A 202 -1.18 12.30 -13.14
N SER A 203 -0.85 11.70 -14.29
CA SER A 203 -1.55 11.93 -15.56
C SER A 203 -2.98 11.36 -15.56
N PRO A 204 -4.02 12.17 -15.79
CA PRO A 204 -5.40 11.69 -15.99
C PRO A 204 -5.52 10.62 -17.09
N ALA A 205 -4.71 10.74 -18.14
CA ALA A 205 -4.74 9.82 -19.28
C ALA A 205 -4.25 8.40 -18.91
N GLU A 206 -3.26 8.28 -18.01
CA GLU A 206 -2.77 6.99 -17.54
C GLU A 206 -3.75 6.37 -16.54
N VAL A 207 -4.34 7.18 -15.66
CA VAL A 207 -5.37 6.71 -14.73
C VAL A 207 -6.53 6.07 -15.50
N ARG A 208 -7.07 6.72 -16.53
CA ARG A 208 -8.19 6.17 -17.32
C ARG A 208 -7.88 4.83 -17.99
N GLN A 209 -6.63 4.59 -18.36
CA GLN A 209 -6.21 3.31 -18.97
C GLN A 209 -6.32 2.14 -18.00
N CYS A 210 -6.30 2.38 -16.69
CA CYS A 210 -6.44 1.33 -15.67
C CYS A 210 -7.87 0.80 -15.55
N ARG A 211 -8.88 1.58 -15.94
CA ARG A 211 -10.31 1.27 -15.72
C ARG A 211 -10.77 -0.08 -16.32
N PRO A 212 -10.35 -0.49 -17.54
CA PRO A 212 -10.71 -1.79 -18.09
C PRO A 212 -10.03 -2.98 -17.40
N LEU A 213 -9.07 -2.74 -16.51
CA LEU A 213 -8.30 -3.75 -15.79
C LEU A 213 -8.71 -3.88 -14.31
N LEU A 214 -9.77 -3.20 -13.87
CA LEU A 214 -10.24 -3.31 -12.48
C LEU A 214 -10.79 -4.70 -12.16
N ASP A 215 -11.40 -5.38 -13.14
CA ASP A 215 -11.90 -6.77 -13.04
C ASP A 215 -12.86 -7.03 -11.88
N GLY A 216 -13.47 -5.99 -11.31
CA GLY A 216 -14.30 -6.08 -10.10
C GLY A 216 -13.50 -6.47 -8.85
N MET A 217 -12.18 -6.31 -8.89
CA MET A 217 -11.29 -6.60 -7.78
C MET A 217 -11.17 -5.38 -6.87
N GLU A 218 -11.60 -5.54 -5.62
CA GLU A 218 -11.66 -4.46 -4.63
C GLU A 218 -10.31 -3.74 -4.42
N ASN A 219 -9.19 -4.47 -4.43
CA ASN A 219 -7.86 -3.84 -4.31
C ASN A 219 -7.55 -2.92 -5.49
N ARG A 220 -7.94 -3.30 -6.72
CA ARG A 220 -7.76 -2.47 -7.91
C ARG A 220 -8.68 -1.27 -7.90
N ASP A 221 -9.93 -1.43 -7.45
CA ASP A 221 -10.87 -0.31 -7.26
C ASP A 221 -10.36 0.70 -6.25
N ILE A 222 -9.75 0.23 -5.15
CA ILE A 222 -9.06 1.09 -4.16
C ILE A 222 -7.90 1.83 -4.83
N ILE A 223 -6.95 1.12 -5.45
CA ILE A 223 -5.77 1.73 -6.09
C ILE A 223 -6.19 2.74 -7.18
N TYR A 224 -7.19 2.40 -7.99
CA TYR A 224 -7.75 3.29 -9.00
C TYR A 224 -8.40 4.54 -8.39
N SER A 225 -9.13 4.39 -7.29
CA SER A 225 -9.70 5.53 -6.57
C SER A 225 -8.62 6.45 -6.00
N ILE A 226 -7.54 5.88 -5.45
CA ILE A 226 -6.35 6.62 -4.99
C ILE A 226 -5.75 7.42 -6.15
N MET A 227 -5.56 6.77 -7.30
CA MET A 227 -5.04 7.42 -8.51
C MET A 227 -5.95 8.54 -9.01
N LEU A 228 -7.27 8.35 -8.99
CA LEU A 228 -8.23 9.40 -9.36
C LEU A 228 -8.06 10.64 -8.47
N LEU A 229 -7.96 10.46 -7.15
CA LEU A 229 -7.73 11.56 -6.22
C LEU A 229 -6.36 12.23 -6.42
N GLY A 230 -5.31 11.44 -6.73
CA GLY A 230 -3.97 11.94 -7.00
C GLY A 230 -3.74 12.52 -8.39
N SER A 231 -4.71 12.44 -9.29
CA SER A 231 -4.55 12.93 -10.67
C SER A 231 -4.53 14.47 -10.74
N ARG A 232 -3.85 15.01 -11.76
CA ARG A 232 -3.84 16.46 -12.06
C ARG A 232 -5.22 16.98 -12.43
N THR A 233 -5.60 18.14 -11.90
CA THR A 233 -6.78 18.88 -12.37
C THR A 233 -6.41 19.68 -13.61
N SER A 234 -6.76 19.19 -14.79
CA SER A 234 -6.55 19.91 -16.04
C SER A 234 -7.59 21.01 -16.25
N GLY A 235 -7.64 22.02 -15.37
CA GLY A 235 -8.33 23.31 -15.55
C GLY A 235 -9.82 23.34 -15.91
N ASN A 236 -10.47 22.22 -16.18
CA ASN A 236 -11.86 22.07 -16.62
C ASN A 236 -12.29 20.63 -16.33
N GLY A 237 -12.99 20.39 -15.22
CA GLY A 237 -14.04 19.37 -15.01
C GLY A 237 -13.83 17.88 -15.32
N ASP A 238 -12.76 17.46 -16.00
CA ASP A 238 -12.73 16.20 -16.76
C ASP A 238 -12.65 14.93 -15.90
N LEU A 239 -12.50 15.08 -14.57
CA LEU A 239 -12.57 13.99 -13.60
C LEU A 239 -13.29 14.37 -12.30
N THR A 240 -13.94 15.53 -12.21
CA THR A 240 -14.46 16.04 -10.93
C THR A 240 -15.52 15.10 -10.32
N SER A 241 -16.44 14.59 -11.14
CA SER A 241 -17.45 13.62 -10.70
C SER A 241 -16.84 12.27 -10.34
N GLU A 242 -15.88 11.76 -11.12
CA GLU A 242 -15.21 10.49 -10.85
C GLU A 242 -14.38 10.56 -9.56
N ARG A 243 -13.74 11.69 -9.27
CA ARG A 243 -13.03 11.93 -8.01
C ARG A 243 -13.95 11.97 -6.81
N GLU A 244 -15.09 12.64 -6.93
CA GLU A 244 -16.08 12.67 -5.85
C GLU A 244 -16.63 11.27 -5.57
N LEU A 245 -16.88 10.46 -6.61
CA LEU A 245 -17.24 9.06 -6.45
C LEU A 245 -16.12 8.23 -5.81
N ALA A 246 -14.87 8.43 -6.25
CA ALA A 246 -13.69 7.77 -5.67
C ALA A 246 -13.52 8.12 -4.19
N LYS A 247 -13.70 9.40 -3.82
CA LYS A 247 -13.67 9.86 -2.43
C LYS A 247 -14.72 9.14 -1.59
N ARG A 248 -15.98 9.14 -2.02
CA ARG A 248 -17.07 8.45 -1.30
C ARG A 248 -16.87 6.94 -1.21
N PHE A 249 -16.32 6.34 -2.27
CA PHE A 249 -15.94 4.93 -2.25
C PHE A 249 -14.91 4.67 -1.17
N LEU A 250 -13.79 5.41 -1.14
CA LEU A 250 -12.74 5.26 -0.12
C LEU A 250 -13.25 5.58 1.29
N GLU A 251 -14.15 6.55 1.47
CA GLU A 251 -14.83 6.81 2.75
C GLU A 251 -15.62 5.60 3.22
N SER A 252 -16.37 4.96 2.31
CA SER A 252 -17.11 3.74 2.65
C SER A 252 -16.18 2.58 3.03
N GLN A 253 -15.05 2.43 2.31
CA GLN A 253 -14.04 1.40 2.57
C GLN A 253 -13.41 1.59 3.94
N ALA A 254 -12.98 2.81 4.27
CA ALA A 254 -12.41 3.16 5.56
C ALA A 254 -13.41 2.97 6.72
N ASN A 255 -14.71 3.19 6.47
CA ASN A 255 -15.78 3.08 7.46
C ASN A 255 -16.45 1.69 7.50
N GLY A 256 -15.67 0.64 7.25
CA GLY A 256 -16.07 -0.75 7.50
C GLY A 256 -16.71 -1.49 6.33
N ARG A 257 -16.72 -0.95 5.11
CA ARG A 257 -17.11 -1.72 3.91
C ARG A 257 -16.00 -2.59 3.33
N ALA A 258 -14.74 -2.30 3.65
CA ALA A 258 -13.62 -3.06 3.13
C ALA A 258 -13.67 -4.52 3.60
N THR A 259 -13.32 -5.45 2.71
CA THR A 259 -13.30 -6.89 3.06
C THR A 259 -12.22 -7.28 4.06
N ASN A 260 -11.23 -6.41 4.28
CA ASN A 260 -10.16 -6.63 5.22
C ASN A 260 -9.61 -5.32 5.77
N GLN A 261 -8.88 -5.43 6.87
CA GLN A 261 -8.34 -4.29 7.60
C GLN A 261 -7.36 -3.47 6.76
N VAL A 262 -6.41 -4.11 6.05
CA VAL A 262 -5.42 -3.41 5.21
C VAL A 262 -6.10 -2.48 4.21
N PHE A 263 -7.19 -2.91 3.58
CA PHE A 263 -7.94 -2.10 2.62
C PHE A 263 -8.64 -0.91 3.28
N ALA A 264 -9.23 -1.09 4.46
CA ALA A 264 -9.80 0.01 5.24
C ALA A 264 -8.72 1.03 5.61
N THR A 265 -7.58 0.56 6.13
CA THR A 265 -6.46 1.40 6.56
C THR A 265 -5.89 2.21 5.39
N ILE A 266 -5.63 1.57 4.24
CA ILE A 266 -5.08 2.22 3.04
C ILE A 266 -6.07 3.22 2.44
N SER A 267 -7.36 2.90 2.46
CA SER A 267 -8.41 3.85 2.05
C SER A 267 -8.43 5.09 2.95
N GLY A 268 -8.34 4.90 4.26
CA GLY A 268 -8.22 6.00 5.23
C GLY A 268 -6.95 6.82 5.04
N MET A 269 -5.82 6.18 4.72
CA MET A 269 -4.58 6.87 4.37
C MET A 269 -4.77 7.74 3.12
N ALA A 270 -5.36 7.19 2.06
CA ALA A 270 -5.60 7.94 0.84
C ALA A 270 -6.50 9.16 1.04
N LEU A 271 -7.55 9.03 1.85
CA LEU A 271 -8.40 10.16 2.22
C LEU A 271 -7.59 11.24 2.93
N ARG A 272 -6.73 10.89 3.90
CA ARG A 272 -5.86 11.87 4.56
C ARG A 272 -4.85 12.52 3.61
N ALA A 273 -4.41 11.77 2.61
CA ALA A 273 -3.45 12.25 1.63
C ALA A 273 -4.06 13.31 0.69
N PHE A 274 -5.35 13.17 0.32
CA PHE A 274 -5.99 13.98 -0.72
C PHE A 274 -7.21 14.79 -0.28
N ALA A 275 -7.72 14.62 0.94
CA ALA A 275 -8.78 15.46 1.49
C ALA A 275 -8.18 16.78 2.01
N LEU A 276 -8.22 17.80 1.14
CA LEU A 276 -8.22 19.21 1.50
C LEU A 276 -9.61 19.80 1.23
#